data_AF-A0A6V7I8P3-F1
#
_entry.id   AF-A0A6V7I8P3-F1
#
_cell.length_a   1.000
_cell.length_b   1.000
_cell.length_c   1.000
_cell.angle_alpha   90.00
_cell.angle_beta   90.00
_cell.angle_gamma   90.00
#
_symmetry.space_group_name_H-M   'P 1'
#
loop_
_entity.id
_entity.type
_entity.pdbx_description
1 polymer ?
#
loop_
_entity_poly.entity_id
_entity_poly.type
_entity_poly.pdbx_seq_one_letter_code
_entity_poly.pdbx_strand_id
1 'polypeptide(L)' 'LNVAGGKAPMQSTSAENGIPQRAVDGSSGQVYSPQTCTLTRPELRPWWYVNLLEPYMVQLVRLDFGKACC' A
#
# COMPACT_ATOMS: atom_id res chain seq x y z
N LEU A 1 13.45 -11.43 -1.26
CA LEU A 1 13.66 -10.09 -0.66
C LEU A 1 12.46 -9.23 -1.01
N ASN A 2 11.85 -8.55 -0.04
CA ASN A 2 10.82 -7.54 -0.34
C ASN A 2 11.53 -6.24 -0.72
N VAL A 3 11.56 -5.94 -2.01
CA VAL A 3 12.19 -4.71 -2.53
C VAL A 3 11.29 -3.48 -2.39
N ALA A 4 10.02 -3.59 -1.98
CA ALA A 4 9.16 -2.41 -1.80
C ALA A 4 9.30 -1.79 -0.41
N GLY A 5 9.76 -2.56 0.59
CA GLY A 5 9.82 -2.15 1.99
C GLY A 5 10.62 -0.86 2.20
N GLY A 6 10.03 0.09 2.94
CA GLY A 6 10.66 1.36 3.29
C GLY A 6 10.88 2.35 2.14
N LYS A 7 10.40 2.05 0.92
CA LYS A 7 10.48 2.98 -0.22
C LYS A 7 9.41 4.06 -0.14
N ALA A 8 9.42 5.00 -1.09
CA ALA A 8 8.51 6.14 -1.12
C ALA A 8 7.26 5.84 -1.96
N PRO A 9 6.10 5.56 -1.35
CA PRO A 9 4.87 5.38 -2.07
C PRO A 9 4.06 6.67 -2.19
N MET A 10 3.12 6.66 -3.13
CA MET A 10 2.13 7.70 -3.36
C MET A 10 0.77 7.03 -3.61
N GLN A 11 -0.30 7.74 -3.30
CA GLN A 11 -1.65 7.33 -3.65
C GLN A 11 -2.45 8.54 -4.13
N SER A 12 -3.51 8.29 -4.89
CA SER A 12 -4.39 9.32 -5.46
C SER A 12 -4.92 10.29 -4.41
N THR A 13 -5.43 9.75 -3.30
CA THR A 13 -5.98 10.52 -2.19
C THR A 13 -5.76 9.78 -0.87
N SER A 14 -5.91 10.46 0.27
CA SER A 14 -5.87 9.83 1.59
C SER A 14 -7.16 10.09 2.37
N ALA A 15 -7.65 9.07 3.08
CA ALA A 15 -8.76 9.15 4.01
C ALA A 15 -8.39 8.52 5.36
N GLU A 16 -9.02 8.96 6.45
CA GLU A 16 -8.90 8.36 7.79
C GLU A 16 -7.47 8.06 8.27
N ASN A 17 -6.50 8.91 7.90
CA ASN A 17 -5.07 8.72 8.17
C ASN A 17 -4.43 7.46 7.56
N GLY A 18 -5.10 6.78 6.62
CA GLY A 18 -4.57 5.67 5.82
C GLY A 18 -3.55 6.13 4.78
N ILE A 19 -2.38 6.56 5.24
CA ILE A 19 -1.28 7.07 4.40
C ILE A 19 -0.65 5.95 3.55
N PRO A 20 -0.10 6.24 2.34
CA PRO A 20 0.39 5.22 1.42
C PRO A 20 1.56 4.38 1.96
N GLN A 21 2.31 4.90 2.95
CA GLN A 21 3.45 4.24 3.60
C GLN A 21 3.07 2.93 4.30
N ARG A 22 1.81 2.79 4.74
CA ARG A 22 1.33 1.60 5.43
C ARG A 22 1.47 0.32 4.60
N ALA A 23 1.36 0.40 3.28
CA ALA A 23 1.53 -0.76 2.40
C ALA A 23 2.98 -1.26 2.29
N VAL A 24 3.96 -0.48 2.75
CA VAL A 24 5.40 -0.80 2.62
C VAL A 24 6.17 -0.66 3.94
N ASP A 25 5.46 -0.53 5.07
CA ASP A 25 6.06 -0.39 6.40
C ASP A 25 6.46 -1.75 7.04
N GLY A 26 6.17 -2.86 6.36
CA GLY A 26 6.47 -4.21 6.80
C GLY A 26 5.45 -4.79 7.78
N SER A 27 4.37 -4.07 8.11
CA SER A 27 3.26 -4.60 8.88
C SER A 27 2.44 -5.59 8.04
N SER A 28 1.88 -6.62 8.68
CA SER A 28 1.05 -7.66 8.07
C SER A 28 -0.41 -7.59 8.52
N GLY A 29 -0.86 -6.41 8.94
CA GLY A 29 -2.21 -6.21 9.45
C GLY A 29 -3.26 -6.50 8.38
N GLN A 30 -4.12 -7.48 8.62
CA GLN A 30 -5.19 -7.89 7.70
C GLN A 30 -6.52 -7.16 7.95
N VAL A 31 -6.57 -6.32 8.98
CA VAL A 31 -7.73 -5.52 9.35
C VAL A 31 -7.33 -4.05 9.27
N TYR A 32 -8.19 -3.25 8.63
CA TYR A 32 -7.99 -1.83 8.49
C TYR A 32 -7.94 -1.16 9.86
N SER A 33 -6.81 -0.52 10.12
CA SER A 33 -6.68 0.58 11.05
C SER A 33 -5.77 1.63 10.39
N PRO A 34 -5.81 2.89 10.84
CA PRO A 34 -4.88 3.93 10.37
C PRO A 34 -3.39 3.58 10.54
N GLN A 35 -3.08 2.58 11.36
CA GLN A 35 -1.74 2.11 11.67
C GLN A 35 -1.30 0.92 10.80
N THR A 36 -2.21 0.26 10.09
CA THR A 36 -1.93 -0.99 9.36
C THR A 36 -2.14 -0.89 7.86
N CYS A 37 -3.09 -0.08 7.40
CA CYS A 37 -3.52 -0.12 6.00
C CYS A 37 -3.56 1.28 5.38
N THR A 38 -3.43 1.32 4.05
CA THR A 38 -3.67 2.52 3.25
C THR A 38 -5.18 2.70 3.03
N LEU A 39 -5.62 3.93 2.79
CA LEU A 39 -7.01 4.21 2.42
C LEU A 39 -7.12 5.46 1.56
N THR A 40 -7.70 5.31 0.38
CA THR A 40 -8.10 6.42 -0.49
C THR A 40 -9.51 6.90 -0.14
N ARG A 41 -9.88 8.10 -0.58
CA ARG A 41 -11.29 8.50 -0.61
C ARG A 41 -12.03 7.69 -1.68
N PRO A 42 -13.37 7.59 -1.61
CA PRO A 42 -14.17 7.08 -2.71
C PRO A 42 -13.95 7.94 -3.96
N GLU A 43 -13.43 7.35 -5.03
CA GLU A 43 -13.16 8.00 -6.30
C GLU A 43 -13.28 7.01 -7.46
N LEU A 44 -13.42 7.51 -8.69
CA LEU A 44 -13.69 6.68 -9.86
C LEU A 44 -12.54 5.73 -10.22
N ARG A 45 -11.29 6.17 -10.00
CA ARG A 45 -10.07 5.45 -10.38
C ARG A 45 -8.98 5.66 -9.32
N PRO A 46 -9.12 5.09 -8.11
CA PRO A 46 -8.10 5.20 -7.08
C PRO A 46 -6.83 4.49 -7.54
N TRP A 47 -5.67 5.01 -7.15
CA TRP A 47 -4.39 4.39 -7.45
C TRP A 47 -3.43 4.48 -6.28
N TRP A 48 -2.54 3.50 -6.21
CA TRP A 48 -1.38 3.48 -5.32
C TRP A 48 -0.15 3.11 -6.15
N TYR A 49 0.98 3.74 -5.84
CA TYR A 49 2.23 3.62 -6.56
C TYR A 49 3.40 3.60 -5.59
N VAL A 50 4.46 2.86 -5.91
CA VAL A 50 5.74 2.93 -5.19
C VAL A 50 6.89 3.08 -6.16
N ASN A 51 7.78 4.05 -5.88
CA ASN A 51 9.02 4.19 -6.61
C ASN A 51 10.05 3.20 -6.06
N LEU A 52 10.48 2.23 -6.87
CA LEU A 52 11.51 1.26 -6.49
C LEU A 52 12.94 1.82 -6.51
N LEU A 53 13.14 3.06 -6.97
CA LEU A 53 14.41 3.78 -7.14
C LEU A 53 15.34 3.21 -8.22
N GLU A 54 15.30 1.90 -8.43
CA GLU A 54 16.07 1.19 -9.45
C GLU A 54 15.19 0.17 -10.17
N PRO A 55 15.55 -0.26 -11.39
CA PRO A 55 14.86 -1.34 -12.08
C PRO A 55 15.08 -2.68 -11.36
N TYR A 56 14.00 -3.45 -11.16
CA TYR A 56 14.06 -4.80 -10.60
C TYR A 56 13.37 -5.80 -11.51
N MET A 57 13.94 -7.01 -11.60
CA MET A 57 13.22 -8.17 -12.13
C MET A 57 12.24 -8.67 -11.07
N VAL A 58 10.97 -8.30 -11.19
CA VAL A 58 9.92 -8.66 -10.24
C VAL A 58 9.43 -10.09 -10.51
N GLN A 59 9.61 -10.98 -9.54
CA GLN A 59 9.12 -12.36 -9.63
C GLN A 59 7.71 -12.53 -9.05
N LEU A 60 7.39 -11.78 -8.00
CA LEU A 60 6.13 -11.88 -7.27
C LEU A 60 5.71 -10.51 -6.75
N VAL A 61 4.43 -10.20 -6.91
CA VAL A 61 3.75 -9.10 -6.23
C VAL A 61 2.70 -9.71 -5.33
N ARG A 62 2.79 -9.43 -4.02
CA ARG A 62 1.78 -9.83 -3.03
C ARG A 62 1.00 -8.59 -2.61
N LEU A 63 -0.32 -8.70 -2.61
CA LEU A 63 -1.23 -7.68 -2.12
C LEU A 63 -1.97 -8.23 -0.90
N ASP A 64 -1.89 -7.52 0.21
CA ASP A 64 -2.64 -7.82 1.43
C ASP A 64 -3.77 -6.79 1.57
N PHE A 65 -4.99 -7.26 1.85
CA PHE A 65 -6.18 -6.41 1.93
C PHE A 65 -6.58 -6.21 3.38
N GLY A 66 -6.86 -4.95 3.77
CA GLY A 66 -7.32 -4.59 5.13
C GLY A 66 -8.80 -4.90 5.42
N LYS A 67 -9.49 -5.54 4.48
CA LYS A 67 -10.82 -6.10 4.65
C LYS A 67 -10.84 -7.46 3.97
N ALA A 68 -11.62 -8.39 4.50
CA ALA A 68 -11.95 -9.59 3.76
C ALA A 68 -12.56 -9.18 2.41
N CYS A 69 -12.17 -9.88 1.35
CA CYS A 69 -12.86 -9.77 0.08
C CYS A 69 -14.29 -10.35 0.25
N CYS A 70 -15.26 -9.74 -0.42
CA CYS A 70 -16.70 -10.08 -0.44
C CYS A 70 -17.50 -9.55 0.77
#